data_AF-A0A821F3X3-F1
#
_entry.id   AF-A0A821F3X3-F1
#
_cell.length_a   1.000
_cell.length_b   1.000
_cell.length_c   1.000
_cell.angle_alpha   90.00
_cell.angle_beta   90.00
_cell.angle_gamma   90.00
#
_symmetry.space_group_name_H-M   'P 1'
#
loop_
_entity.id
_entity.type
_entity.pdbx_description
1 polymer ?
#
loop_
_entity_poly.entity_id
_entity_poly.type
_entity_poly.pdbx_seq_one_letter_code
_entity_poly.pdbx_strand_id
1 'polypeptide(L)'
;MYECDPTAQFDDNNLPDDLCDAIYQQTASCAYNGAIVWDVGGNDMVAFPEEAGYPMGGDFPIKYYMVQIHYHNPNQLSNRTDSSGIRLYIGKELRQYDLGYLTLGTISTPRALAIPPKVERFIIDSYCSATATMNFPEEGITIVSAFPHMHSHGRSVWTKLIRNKTALQYLFDTEEYDSNYQYENRLSQPIKLYRGDELATRCIYNTMNKDTITLGGERAEDEMCRHVMKYYPRVNNMYNCVMMNSPQIWNSMMNTSSSVYLHQKFILSLIDVYLDHLSMIPY
;
A
#
# COMPACT_ATOMS: atom_id res chain seq x y z
N MET A 1 -4.56 6.16 -4.54
CA MET A 1 -5.96 5.87 -4.92
C MET A 1 -6.36 4.55 -4.33
N TYR A 2 -7.55 4.49 -3.73
CA TYR A 2 -8.08 3.31 -3.08
C TYR A 2 -9.46 2.94 -3.63
N GLU A 3 -9.78 1.66 -3.56
CA GLU A 3 -11.11 1.14 -3.85
C GLU A 3 -12.01 1.29 -2.62
N CYS A 4 -13.23 1.78 -2.85
CA CYS A 4 -14.28 1.74 -1.86
C CYS A 4 -14.98 0.37 -1.83
N ASP A 5 -15.51 -0.01 -0.66
CA ASP A 5 -16.37 -1.18 -0.53
C ASP A 5 -17.47 -1.16 -1.61
N PRO A 6 -17.74 -2.28 -2.30
CA PRO A 6 -18.79 -2.36 -3.34
C PRO A 6 -20.18 -1.91 -2.89
N THR A 7 -20.45 -1.98 -1.57
CA THR A 7 -21.72 -1.59 -0.95
C THR A 7 -21.74 -0.13 -0.50
N ALA A 8 -20.61 0.59 -0.59
CA ALA A 8 -20.55 2.00 -0.26
C ALA A 8 -21.50 2.80 -1.14
N GLN A 9 -22.24 3.72 -0.52
CA GLN A 9 -23.11 4.66 -1.20
C GLN A 9 -22.68 6.07 -0.80
N PHE A 10 -22.34 6.87 -1.80
CA PHE A 10 -22.07 8.28 -1.65
C PHE A 10 -23.18 9.07 -2.37
N ASP A 11 -23.39 10.32 -1.95
CA ASP A 11 -24.19 11.25 -2.72
C ASP A 11 -23.30 11.85 -3.81
N ASP A 12 -23.55 11.49 -5.07
CA ASP A 12 -22.75 11.93 -6.22
C ASP A 12 -22.72 13.45 -6.37
N ASN A 13 -23.71 14.16 -5.82
CA ASN A 13 -23.75 15.63 -5.85
C ASN A 13 -22.99 16.28 -4.70
N ASN A 14 -22.56 15.49 -3.71
CA ASN A 14 -21.91 15.97 -2.50
C ASN A 14 -20.87 14.96 -2.00
N LEU A 15 -19.93 14.63 -2.88
CA LEU A 15 -18.81 13.77 -2.54
C LEU A 15 -17.91 14.47 -1.49
N PRO A 16 -17.50 13.76 -0.43
CA PRO A 16 -16.54 14.27 0.53
C PRO A 16 -15.20 14.70 -0.11
N ASP A 17 -14.81 15.96 0.12
CA ASP A 17 -13.53 16.54 -0.31
C ASP A 17 -13.02 17.46 0.81
N ASP A 18 -12.26 16.88 1.74
CA ASP A 18 -11.74 17.59 2.92
C ASP A 18 -10.63 16.75 3.58
N LEU A 19 -10.20 17.18 4.77
CA LEU A 19 -9.24 16.48 5.59
C LEU A 19 -9.65 15.00 5.80
N CYS A 20 -8.76 14.03 5.50
CA CYS A 20 -8.87 12.60 5.77
C CYS A 20 -9.56 12.32 7.10
N ASP A 21 -9.10 12.96 8.17
CA ASP A 21 -9.62 12.74 9.53
C ASP A 21 -11.02 13.32 9.72
N ALA A 22 -11.34 14.43 9.04
CA ALA A 22 -12.65 15.06 9.10
C ALA A 22 -13.71 14.22 8.39
N ILE A 23 -13.33 13.51 7.32
CA ILE A 23 -14.23 12.68 6.54
C ILE A 23 -14.04 11.18 6.76
N TYR A 24 -13.17 10.77 7.69
CA TYR A 24 -12.83 9.36 7.92
C TYR A 24 -14.06 8.48 8.11
N GLN A 25 -15.05 8.95 8.88
CA GLN A 25 -16.29 8.18 9.10
C GLN A 25 -17.10 7.97 7.80
N GLN A 26 -16.99 8.89 6.86
CA GLN A 26 -17.68 8.83 5.57
C GLN A 26 -16.90 7.97 4.57
N THR A 27 -15.56 7.99 4.62
CA THR A 27 -14.68 7.33 3.64
C THR A 27 -13.97 6.09 4.15
N ALA A 28 -14.24 5.65 5.38
CA ALA A 28 -13.60 4.48 5.99
C ALA A 28 -13.75 3.21 5.14
N SER A 29 -14.84 3.09 4.39
CA SER A 29 -15.08 1.98 3.46
C SER A 29 -14.06 1.91 2.32
N CYS A 30 -13.29 2.97 2.07
CA CYS A 30 -12.29 3.05 1.02
C CYS A 30 -10.85 2.90 1.50
N ALA A 31 -10.58 2.86 2.80
CA ALA A 31 -9.21 3.02 3.31
C ALA A 31 -8.32 1.75 3.19
N TYR A 32 -8.87 0.61 2.79
CA TYR A 32 -8.21 -0.70 2.98
C TYR A 32 -7.59 -1.30 1.72
N ASN A 33 -8.07 -0.90 0.53
CA ASN A 33 -7.71 -1.55 -0.73
C ASN A 33 -7.03 -0.55 -1.66
N GLY A 34 -5.70 -0.52 -1.66
CA GLY A 34 -4.92 0.31 -2.58
C GLY A 34 -5.10 -0.15 -4.03
N ALA A 35 -5.48 0.79 -4.90
CA ALA A 35 -5.68 0.56 -6.33
C ALA A 35 -4.51 1.05 -7.16
N ILE A 36 -4.05 2.27 -6.92
CA ILE A 36 -2.94 2.90 -7.63
C ILE A 36 -2.18 3.74 -6.61
N VAL A 37 -0.85 3.60 -6.59
CA VAL A 37 0.05 4.33 -5.71
C VAL A 37 1.09 5.07 -6.55
N TRP A 38 1.44 6.27 -6.11
CA TRP A 38 2.57 7.05 -6.59
C TRP A 38 3.23 7.68 -5.37
N ASP A 39 4.55 7.77 -5.39
CA ASP A 39 5.34 8.34 -4.30
C ASP A 39 6.56 9.10 -4.89
N VAL A 40 7.26 9.84 -4.04
CA VAL A 40 8.39 10.68 -4.42
C VAL A 40 9.48 9.86 -5.11
N GLY A 41 9.94 10.35 -6.27
CA GLY A 41 10.89 9.61 -7.11
C GLY A 41 10.23 8.52 -7.97
N GLY A 42 8.91 8.39 -7.92
CA GLY A 42 8.09 7.55 -8.78
C GLY A 42 8.22 7.89 -10.26
N ASN A 43 8.05 6.89 -11.12
CA ASN A 43 7.99 7.10 -12.57
C ASN A 43 6.77 7.94 -12.96
N ASP A 44 6.92 8.77 -14.00
CA ASP A 44 5.82 9.59 -14.56
C ASP A 44 4.65 8.74 -15.09
N MET A 45 4.92 7.48 -15.46
CA MET A 45 3.93 6.54 -15.94
C MET A 45 4.25 5.13 -15.46
N VAL A 46 3.22 4.44 -14.94
CA VAL A 46 3.29 3.02 -14.59
C VAL A 46 2.54 2.23 -15.65
N ALA A 47 3.28 1.59 -16.56
CA ALA A 47 2.71 0.74 -17.58
C ALA A 47 2.41 -0.66 -17.03
N PHE A 48 1.22 -1.18 -17.33
CA PHE A 48 0.84 -2.56 -17.01
C PHE A 48 1.39 -3.56 -18.04
N PRO A 49 1.56 -4.84 -17.66
CA PRO A 49 1.94 -5.89 -18.60
C PRO A 49 0.87 -6.08 -19.69
N GLU A 50 1.24 -6.70 -20.81
CA GLU A 50 0.33 -6.87 -21.94
C GLU A 50 -0.84 -7.82 -21.62
N GLU A 51 -0.60 -8.75 -20.71
CA GLU A 51 -1.52 -9.80 -20.30
C GLU A 51 -2.59 -9.30 -19.32
N ALA A 52 -2.36 -8.18 -18.63
CA ALA A 52 -3.21 -7.77 -17.52
C ALA A 52 -3.50 -6.27 -17.45
N GLY A 53 -4.70 -5.93 -16.98
CA GLY A 53 -5.16 -4.56 -16.76
C GLY A 53 -5.77 -4.40 -15.38
N TYR A 54 -5.88 -3.17 -14.89
CA TYR A 54 -6.62 -2.92 -13.66
C TYR A 54 -8.11 -2.76 -14.00
N PRO A 55 -9.00 -3.61 -13.48
CA PRO A 55 -10.42 -3.52 -13.79
C PRO A 55 -11.04 -2.27 -13.14
N MET A 56 -11.84 -1.53 -13.92
CA MET A 56 -12.56 -0.33 -13.47
C MET A 56 -13.90 -0.22 -14.19
N GLY A 57 -14.97 0.03 -13.43
CA GLY A 57 -16.32 0.22 -13.97
C GLY A 57 -16.93 -1.04 -14.62
N GLY A 58 -18.01 -0.85 -15.38
CA GLY A 58 -18.77 -1.95 -15.98
C GLY A 58 -19.34 -2.89 -14.91
N ASP A 59 -19.13 -4.19 -15.08
CA ASP A 59 -19.55 -5.22 -14.11
C ASP A 59 -18.55 -5.38 -12.94
N PHE A 60 -17.46 -4.61 -12.90
CA PHE A 60 -16.53 -4.63 -11.77
C PHE A 60 -17.23 -4.06 -10.52
N PRO A 61 -17.16 -4.75 -9.37
CA PRO A 61 -17.97 -4.37 -8.20
C PRO A 61 -17.58 -3.03 -7.56
N ILE A 62 -16.38 -2.51 -7.84
CA ILE A 62 -15.91 -1.24 -7.29
C ILE A 62 -16.46 -0.09 -8.12
N LYS A 63 -17.27 0.76 -7.47
CA LYS A 63 -17.91 1.93 -8.09
C LYS A 63 -17.17 3.22 -7.81
N TYR A 64 -16.73 3.39 -6.57
CA TYR A 64 -16.07 4.61 -6.11
C TYR A 64 -14.60 4.36 -5.82
N TYR A 65 -13.80 5.37 -6.14
CA TYR A 65 -12.38 5.40 -5.84
C TYR A 65 -12.05 6.65 -5.04
N MET A 66 -11.26 6.48 -3.98
CA MET A 66 -10.77 7.57 -3.15
C MET A 66 -9.34 7.94 -3.51
N VAL A 67 -9.10 9.21 -3.85
CA VAL A 67 -7.76 9.72 -4.06
C VAL A 67 -7.28 10.39 -2.77
N GLN A 68 -6.16 9.87 -2.27
CA GLN A 68 -5.48 10.45 -1.11
C GLN A 68 -4.18 11.10 -1.57
N ILE A 69 -4.01 12.37 -1.18
CA ILE A 69 -2.82 13.15 -1.48
C ILE A 69 -2.15 13.54 -0.16
N HIS A 70 -0.88 13.17 -0.03
CA HIS A 70 -0.09 13.45 1.16
C HIS A 70 0.69 14.74 0.98
N TYR A 71 0.31 15.79 1.72
CA TYR A 71 1.03 17.07 1.71
C TYR A 71 2.00 17.16 2.87
N HIS A 72 3.30 17.22 2.57
CA HIS A 72 4.32 17.58 3.55
C HIS A 72 4.61 19.08 3.48
N ASN A 73 4.09 19.85 4.45
CA ASN A 73 4.20 21.32 4.51
C ASN A 73 4.99 21.80 5.75
N PRO A 74 6.31 21.51 5.84
CA PRO A 74 7.11 21.84 7.02
C PRO A 74 7.24 23.35 7.26
N ASN A 75 7.15 24.15 6.18
CA ASN A 75 7.24 25.61 6.23
C ASN A 75 5.91 26.30 6.57
N GLN A 76 4.85 25.53 6.82
CA GLN A 76 3.51 26.03 7.18
C GLN A 76 3.01 27.09 6.19
N LEU A 77 3.25 26.86 4.90
CA LEU A 77 2.80 27.75 3.84
C LEU A 77 1.28 27.84 3.87
N SER A 78 0.75 29.06 3.81
CA SER A 78 -0.68 29.35 3.77
C SER A 78 -1.10 29.88 2.39
N ASN A 79 -2.41 29.91 2.12
CA ASN A 79 -3.00 30.44 0.88
C ASN A 79 -2.40 29.82 -0.40
N ARG A 80 -2.17 28.50 -0.37
CA ARG A 80 -1.79 27.73 -1.54
C ARG A 80 -3.01 26.99 -2.08
N THR A 81 -3.15 27.01 -3.39
CA THR A 81 -4.09 26.15 -4.11
C THR A 81 -3.27 25.10 -4.84
N ASP A 82 -3.69 23.85 -4.69
CA ASP A 82 -3.12 22.71 -5.40
C ASP A 82 -4.20 22.11 -6.30
N SER A 83 -3.78 21.59 -7.45
CA SER A 83 -4.64 20.86 -8.38
C SER A 83 -3.91 19.61 -8.87
N SER A 84 -3.25 18.91 -7.94
CA SER A 84 -2.57 17.65 -8.20
C SER A 84 -3.60 16.53 -8.33
N GLY A 85 -3.20 15.46 -9.00
CA GLY A 85 -4.04 14.30 -9.20
C GLY A 85 -3.34 13.22 -10.00
N ILE A 86 -4.10 12.23 -10.43
CA ILE A 86 -3.62 11.12 -11.25
C ILE A 86 -4.32 11.13 -12.60
N ARG A 87 -3.59 10.75 -13.65
CA ARG A 87 -4.16 10.52 -14.98
C ARG A 87 -4.26 9.03 -15.24
N LEU A 88 -5.46 8.57 -15.55
CA LEU A 88 -5.73 7.17 -15.90
C LEU A 88 -5.85 7.03 -17.43
N TYR A 89 -5.19 6.01 -17.97
CA TYR A 89 -5.31 5.62 -19.38
C TYR A 89 -6.14 4.35 -19.46
N ILE A 90 -7.42 4.51 -19.80
CA ILE A 90 -8.40 3.41 -19.78
C ILE A 90 -8.56 2.83 -21.19
N GLY A 91 -8.28 1.54 -21.34
CA GLY A 91 -8.51 0.80 -22.58
C GLY A 91 -9.99 0.46 -22.78
N LYS A 92 -10.41 0.32 -24.04
CA LYS A 92 -11.79 -0.10 -24.38
C LYS A 92 -11.98 -1.63 -24.34
N GLU A 93 -10.90 -2.37 -24.49
CA GLU A 93 -10.92 -3.84 -24.53
C GLU A 93 -10.33 -4.38 -23.23
N LEU A 94 -10.97 -5.43 -22.71
CA LEU A 94 -10.48 -6.13 -21.52
C LEU A 94 -9.19 -6.87 -21.85
N ARG A 95 -8.25 -6.84 -20.90
CA ARG A 95 -7.05 -7.68 -20.92
C ARG A 95 -7.41 -9.10 -20.49
N GLN A 96 -6.50 -10.05 -20.71
CA GLN A 96 -6.73 -11.45 -20.35
C GLN A 96 -6.92 -11.64 -18.84
N TYR A 97 -6.20 -10.87 -18.02
CA TYR A 97 -6.25 -10.97 -16.57
C TYR A 97 -6.48 -9.62 -15.88
N ASP A 98 -7.18 -9.67 -14.75
CA ASP A 98 -7.27 -8.54 -13.83
C ASP A 98 -6.02 -8.47 -12.94
N LEU A 99 -5.54 -7.24 -12.71
CA LEU A 99 -4.47 -6.95 -11.76
C LEU A 99 -5.01 -6.86 -10.33
N GLY A 100 -4.24 -7.45 -9.42
CA GLY A 100 -4.38 -7.31 -7.98
C GLY A 100 -3.11 -6.74 -7.34
N TYR A 101 -3.27 -6.32 -6.09
CA TYR A 101 -2.17 -5.89 -5.23
C TYR A 101 -2.16 -6.73 -3.96
N LEU A 102 -0.98 -7.14 -3.52
CA LEU A 102 -0.75 -7.86 -2.28
C LEU A 102 0.25 -7.08 -1.44
N THR A 103 -0.23 -6.38 -0.42
CA THR A 103 0.62 -5.68 0.55
C THR A 103 1.17 -6.67 1.56
N LEU A 104 2.50 -6.74 1.65
CA LEU A 104 3.23 -7.51 2.66
C LEU A 104 3.92 -6.56 3.63
N GLY A 105 4.30 -7.06 4.82
CA GLY A 105 4.95 -6.25 5.85
C GLY A 105 4.11 -6.17 7.13
N THR A 106 3.99 -4.98 7.71
CA THR A 106 3.22 -4.76 8.94
C THR A 106 2.11 -3.75 8.70
N ILE A 107 1.05 -3.80 9.52
CA ILE A 107 0.10 -2.70 9.59
C ILE A 107 0.84 -1.43 10.04
N SER A 108 0.55 -0.27 9.45
CA SER A 108 1.14 1.03 9.81
C SER A 108 0.51 1.62 11.07
N THR A 109 0.65 0.94 12.21
CA THR A 109 0.14 1.43 13.50
C THR A 109 1.21 1.33 14.58
N PRO A 110 1.12 2.14 15.66
CA PRO A 110 2.05 2.05 16.78
C PRO A 110 2.13 0.64 17.36
N ARG A 111 0.99 -0.07 17.34
CA ARG A 111 0.87 -1.42 17.87
C ARG A 111 1.64 -2.47 17.06
N ALA A 112 1.74 -2.28 15.75
CA ALA A 112 2.44 -3.20 14.87
C ALA A 112 3.93 -2.85 14.73
N LEU A 113 4.29 -1.58 14.88
CA LEU A 113 5.65 -1.09 14.67
C LEU A 113 6.05 -0.07 15.73
N ALA A 114 7.13 -0.37 16.46
CA ALA A 114 7.78 0.54 17.39
C ALA A 114 9.29 0.33 17.32
N ILE A 115 10.02 1.37 16.92
CA ILE A 115 11.45 1.33 16.64
C ILE A 115 12.17 2.17 17.70
N PRO A 116 13.07 1.58 18.51
CA PRO A 116 13.82 2.32 19.52
C PRO A 116 14.75 3.38 18.90
N PRO A 117 15.04 4.48 19.62
CA PRO A 117 16.05 5.45 19.19
C PRO A 117 17.47 4.88 19.32
N LYS A 118 18.44 5.51 18.65
CA LYS A 118 19.88 5.18 18.76
C LYS A 118 20.23 3.75 18.35
N VAL A 119 19.50 3.19 17.39
CA VAL A 119 19.80 1.86 16.85
C VAL A 119 20.20 1.99 15.38
N GLU A 120 21.40 1.52 15.06
CA GLU A 120 21.93 1.52 13.69
C GLU A 120 21.19 0.53 12.79
N ARG A 121 20.80 -0.61 13.36
CA ARG A 121 20.15 -1.70 12.64
C ARG A 121 19.05 -2.32 13.47
N PHE A 122 17.82 -1.86 13.26
CA PHE A 122 16.63 -2.46 13.85
C PHE A 122 15.88 -3.28 12.79
N ILE A 123 15.48 -4.51 13.14
CA ILE A 123 14.88 -5.46 12.20
C ILE A 123 13.44 -5.73 12.61
N ILE A 124 12.53 -5.67 11.64
CA ILE A 124 11.17 -6.15 11.75
C ILE A 124 10.93 -7.21 10.69
N ASP A 125 10.52 -8.39 11.14
CA ASP A 125 10.11 -9.48 10.28
C ASP A 125 8.59 -9.63 10.32
N SER A 126 8.00 -9.87 9.16
CA SER A 126 6.61 -10.26 9.02
C SER A 126 6.46 -11.49 8.12
N TYR A 127 5.36 -12.22 8.32
CA TYR A 127 5.12 -13.52 7.74
C TYR A 127 3.69 -13.59 7.21
N CYS A 128 3.57 -13.96 5.94
CA CYS A 128 2.34 -14.42 5.32
C CYS A 128 2.35 -15.95 5.35
N SER A 129 1.44 -16.55 6.12
CA SER A 129 1.41 -18.00 6.31
C SER A 129 0.84 -18.72 5.08
N ALA A 130 1.10 -20.02 4.98
CA ALA A 130 0.53 -20.89 3.96
C ALA A 130 -1.01 -20.81 3.94
N THR A 131 -1.64 -20.69 5.12
CA THR A 131 -3.09 -20.52 5.23
C THR A 131 -3.59 -19.27 4.52
N ALA A 132 -2.83 -18.18 4.57
CA ALA A 132 -3.21 -16.92 3.92
C ALA A 132 -3.19 -17.03 2.40
N THR A 133 -2.34 -17.88 1.81
CA THR A 133 -2.25 -18.07 0.35
C THR A 133 -3.15 -19.18 -0.18
N MET A 134 -3.91 -19.89 0.67
CA MET A 134 -4.73 -21.03 0.25
C MET A 134 -5.85 -20.68 -0.74
N ASN A 135 -6.30 -19.43 -0.77
CA ASN A 135 -7.31 -18.95 -1.72
C ASN A 135 -6.76 -18.66 -3.12
N PHE A 136 -5.45 -18.81 -3.34
CA PHE A 136 -4.89 -18.68 -4.69
C PHE A 136 -5.43 -19.78 -5.63
N PRO A 137 -5.60 -19.48 -6.93
CA PRO A 137 -5.92 -20.48 -7.95
C PRO A 137 -4.92 -21.63 -7.98
N GLU A 138 -5.30 -22.78 -8.52
CA GLU A 138 -4.41 -23.96 -8.63
C GLU A 138 -3.17 -23.65 -9.47
N GLU A 139 -3.35 -22.87 -10.53
CA GLU A 139 -2.35 -22.45 -11.49
C GLU A 139 -1.44 -21.32 -10.94
N GLY A 140 -1.80 -20.82 -9.75
CA GLY A 140 -1.11 -19.78 -9.02
C GLY A 140 -1.45 -18.37 -9.50
N ILE A 141 -0.78 -17.40 -8.87
CA ILE A 141 -0.70 -16.01 -9.31
C ILE A 141 0.71 -15.70 -9.79
N THR A 142 0.84 -14.66 -10.60
CA THR A 142 2.08 -14.20 -11.22
C THR A 142 2.37 -12.78 -10.73
N ILE A 143 3.43 -12.62 -9.94
CA ILE A 143 3.95 -11.33 -9.50
C ILE A 143 4.73 -10.70 -10.65
N VAL A 144 4.46 -9.43 -10.95
CA VAL A 144 5.09 -8.71 -12.08
C VAL A 144 5.86 -7.47 -11.67
N SER A 145 5.53 -6.89 -10.52
CA SER A 145 6.27 -5.76 -9.97
C SER A 145 6.17 -5.72 -8.45
N ALA A 146 7.11 -5.00 -7.85
CA ALA A 146 7.17 -4.76 -6.42
C ALA A 146 7.32 -3.25 -6.16
N PHE A 147 6.66 -2.77 -5.12
CA PHE A 147 6.76 -1.40 -4.63
C PHE A 147 7.13 -1.42 -3.15
N PRO A 148 8.41 -1.21 -2.80
CA PRO A 148 8.85 -1.05 -1.42
C PRO A 148 8.46 0.33 -0.89
N HIS A 149 7.94 0.40 0.32
CA HIS A 149 7.56 1.67 0.97
C HIS A 149 7.86 1.65 2.47
N MET A 150 8.68 2.60 2.89
CA MET A 150 9.11 2.87 4.26
C MET A 150 9.37 4.38 4.37
N HIS A 151 9.35 4.95 5.57
CA HIS A 151 9.67 6.37 5.73
C HIS A 151 11.19 6.57 5.93
N SER A 152 11.56 7.74 6.44
CA SER A 152 12.94 8.26 6.42
C SER A 152 14.00 7.41 7.14
N HIS A 153 13.59 6.48 8.01
CA HIS A 153 14.49 5.57 8.73
C HIS A 153 14.64 4.22 8.04
N GLY A 154 13.84 3.91 7.02
CA GLY A 154 13.99 2.69 6.23
C GLY A 154 15.33 2.62 5.51
N ARG A 155 15.96 1.45 5.53
CA ARG A 155 17.27 1.21 4.88
C ARG A 155 17.27 -0.01 3.98
N SER A 156 16.46 -1.01 4.27
CA SER A 156 16.34 -2.17 3.40
C SER A 156 15.00 -2.86 3.62
N VAL A 157 14.44 -3.36 2.52
CA VAL A 157 13.25 -4.21 2.54
C VAL A 157 13.39 -5.33 1.51
N TRP A 158 12.93 -6.51 1.88
CA TRP A 158 12.86 -7.65 0.98
C TRP A 158 11.76 -8.61 1.39
N THR A 159 11.29 -9.40 0.44
CA THR A 159 10.38 -10.52 0.70
C THR A 159 10.93 -11.80 0.10
N LYS A 160 11.00 -12.87 0.89
CA LYS A 160 11.34 -14.23 0.45
C LYS A 160 10.10 -15.07 0.25
N LEU A 161 10.10 -15.84 -0.84
CA LEU A 161 9.20 -16.96 -1.08
C LEU A 161 9.71 -18.20 -0.34
N ILE A 162 8.85 -18.83 0.43
CA ILE A 162 9.07 -20.11 1.10
C ILE A 162 8.03 -21.11 0.57
N ARG A 163 8.49 -22.25 0.07
CA ARG A 163 7.64 -23.33 -0.44
C ARG A 163 8.07 -24.64 0.19
N ASN A 164 7.12 -25.40 0.74
CA ASN A 164 7.42 -26.66 1.45
C ASN A 164 8.53 -26.48 2.50
N LYS A 165 8.44 -25.39 3.30
CA LYS A 165 9.41 -25.01 4.35
C LYS A 165 10.83 -24.73 3.86
N THR A 166 11.02 -24.56 2.55
CA THR A 166 12.31 -24.22 1.94
C THR A 166 12.23 -22.81 1.38
N ALA A 167 13.16 -21.94 1.78
CA ALA A 167 13.30 -20.62 1.17
C ALA A 167 13.84 -20.76 -0.26
N LEU A 168 13.11 -20.24 -1.24
CA LEU A 168 13.46 -20.38 -2.66
C LEU A 168 14.20 -19.16 -3.19
N GLN A 169 13.53 -18.02 -3.26
CA GLN A 169 14.06 -16.79 -3.86
C GLN A 169 13.42 -15.55 -3.24
N TYR A 170 14.00 -14.38 -3.48
CA TYR A 170 13.33 -13.12 -3.22
C TYR A 170 12.24 -12.86 -4.27
N LEU A 171 11.12 -12.30 -3.85
CA LEU A 171 10.15 -11.69 -4.76
C LEU A 171 10.71 -10.39 -5.32
N PHE A 172 11.32 -9.62 -4.43
CA PHE A 172 12.08 -8.42 -4.70
C PHE A 172 12.89 -8.10 -3.44
N ASP A 173 13.98 -7.35 -3.61
CA ASP A 173 14.85 -6.90 -2.54
C ASP A 173 15.46 -5.54 -2.87
N THR A 174 15.67 -4.73 -1.83
CA THR A 174 16.42 -3.48 -1.90
C THR A 174 17.29 -3.38 -0.66
N GLU A 175 18.60 -3.50 -0.85
CA GLU A 175 19.58 -3.39 0.24
C GLU A 175 19.89 -1.95 0.63
N GLU A 176 19.76 -1.02 -0.33
CA GLU A 176 20.01 0.42 -0.17
C GLU A 176 18.73 1.20 -0.44
N TYR A 177 17.71 0.98 0.38
CA TYR A 177 16.44 1.69 0.26
C TYR A 177 16.60 3.16 0.66
N ASP A 178 16.07 4.06 -0.17
CA ASP A 178 15.98 5.49 0.09
C ASP A 178 14.53 5.95 -0.12
N SER A 179 13.92 6.52 0.91
CA SER A 179 12.55 7.02 0.89
C SER A 179 12.33 8.19 -0.08
N ASN A 180 13.40 8.78 -0.64
CA ASN A 180 13.31 9.80 -1.69
C ASN A 180 13.16 9.20 -3.09
N TYR A 181 13.35 7.89 -3.25
CA TYR A 181 13.30 7.18 -4.53
C TYR A 181 12.39 5.97 -4.45
N GLN A 182 11.09 6.25 -4.41
CA GLN A 182 10.04 5.26 -4.25
C GLN A 182 9.28 5.08 -5.55
N TYR A 183 9.69 4.10 -6.33
CA TYR A 183 9.07 3.76 -7.61
C TYR A 183 8.70 2.29 -7.68
N GLU A 184 7.70 2.00 -8.51
CA GLU A 184 7.32 0.62 -8.79
C GLU A 184 8.41 -0.05 -9.64
N ASN A 185 8.92 -1.17 -9.14
CA ASN A 185 9.97 -1.95 -9.78
C ASN A 185 9.37 -3.11 -10.57
N ARG A 186 9.37 -3.00 -11.90
CA ARG A 186 9.00 -4.11 -12.78
C ARG A 186 10.03 -5.22 -12.66
N LEU A 187 9.56 -6.44 -12.38
CA LEU A 187 10.44 -7.61 -12.31
C LEU A 187 10.91 -7.96 -13.72
N SER A 188 12.20 -8.25 -13.85
CA SER A 188 12.78 -8.73 -15.12
C SER A 188 12.22 -10.09 -15.51
N GLN A 189 11.84 -10.90 -14.52
CA GLN A 189 11.19 -12.21 -14.68
C GLN A 189 10.00 -12.29 -13.71
N PRO A 190 8.77 -12.47 -14.21
CA PRO A 190 7.62 -12.67 -13.35
C PRO A 190 7.77 -13.91 -12.46
N ILE A 191 7.24 -13.85 -11.24
CA ILE A 191 7.41 -14.91 -10.23
C ILE A 191 6.06 -15.55 -9.91
N LYS A 192 5.98 -16.89 -9.93
CA LYS A 192 4.77 -17.61 -9.57
C LYS A 192 4.66 -17.93 -8.09
N LEU A 193 3.53 -17.55 -7.50
CA LEU A 193 3.09 -17.98 -6.18
C LEU A 193 1.93 -18.96 -6.31
N TYR A 194 1.96 -20.04 -5.52
CA TYR A 194 0.91 -21.05 -5.47
C TYR A 194 0.25 -21.09 -4.10
N ARG A 195 -0.92 -21.70 -4.04
CA ARG A 195 -1.59 -21.99 -2.78
C ARG A 195 -0.70 -22.78 -1.84
N GLY A 196 -0.63 -22.36 -0.58
CA GLY A 196 0.20 -22.97 0.44
C GLY A 196 1.65 -22.46 0.48
N ASP A 197 2.03 -21.53 -0.40
CA ASP A 197 3.29 -20.79 -0.27
C ASP A 197 3.26 -19.86 0.95
N GLU A 198 4.42 -19.69 1.57
CA GLU A 198 4.66 -18.77 2.67
C GLU A 198 5.52 -17.61 2.18
N LEU A 199 5.31 -16.41 2.72
CA LEU A 199 6.12 -15.23 2.40
C LEU A 199 6.71 -14.64 3.67
N ALA A 200 8.01 -14.39 3.69
CA ALA A 200 8.69 -13.73 4.80
C ALA A 200 9.22 -12.38 4.34
N THR A 201 8.74 -11.30 4.94
CA THR A 201 9.15 -9.93 4.63
C THR A 201 10.01 -9.39 5.77
N ARG A 202 11.10 -8.72 5.43
CA ARG A 202 11.96 -8.04 6.41
C ARG A 202 12.08 -6.58 6.05
N CYS A 203 11.93 -5.72 7.05
CA CYS A 203 12.23 -4.31 7.00
C CYS A 203 13.36 -3.99 7.99
N ILE A 204 14.31 -3.18 7.55
CA ILE A 204 15.47 -2.76 8.33
C ILE A 204 15.48 -1.25 8.44
N TYR A 205 15.72 -0.75 9.65
CA TYR A 205 15.71 0.67 9.97
C TYR A 205 17.01 1.13 10.62
N ASN A 206 17.31 2.42 10.45
CA ASN A 206 18.35 3.14 11.17
C ASN A 206 17.77 4.39 11.85
N THR A 207 17.84 4.43 13.17
CA THR A 207 17.32 5.50 14.04
C THR A 207 18.43 6.13 14.88
N MET A 208 19.70 6.07 14.43
CA MET A 208 20.84 6.68 15.15
C MET A 208 20.65 8.18 15.38
N ASN A 209 19.93 8.85 14.47
CA ASN A 209 19.62 10.28 14.54
C ASN A 209 18.40 10.62 15.40
N LYS A 210 17.68 9.63 15.96
CA LYS A 210 16.50 9.86 16.81
C LYS A 210 16.87 9.75 18.29
N ASP A 211 16.19 10.55 19.11
CA ASP A 211 16.29 10.51 20.58
C ASP A 211 15.05 9.88 21.23
N THR A 212 13.97 9.71 20.47
CA THR A 212 12.70 9.11 20.92
C THR A 212 12.31 7.91 20.08
N ILE A 213 11.42 7.07 20.60
CA ILE A 213 10.83 5.95 19.85
C ILE A 213 10.14 6.50 18.59
N THR A 214 10.31 5.78 17.48
CA THR A 214 9.57 6.02 16.23
C THR A 214 8.48 4.95 16.13
N LEU A 215 7.23 5.39 16.00
CA LEU A 215 6.06 4.49 15.97
C LEU A 215 5.57 4.29 14.54
N GLY A 216 4.85 3.21 14.31
CA GLY A 216 4.17 2.97 13.04
C GLY A 216 3.02 3.95 12.81
N GLY A 217 2.89 4.46 11.60
CA GLY A 217 1.84 5.43 11.27
C GLY A 217 1.98 6.00 9.86
N GLU A 218 1.04 6.86 9.50
CA GLU A 218 0.94 7.47 8.17
C GLU A 218 1.71 8.80 8.03
N ARG A 219 2.25 9.36 9.13
CA ARG A 219 3.01 10.62 9.05
C ARG A 219 4.44 10.40 8.59
N ALA A 220 5.03 11.44 8.00
CA ALA A 220 6.43 11.47 7.65
C ALA A 220 7.39 11.23 8.83
N GLU A 221 6.98 11.58 10.06
CA GLU A 221 7.76 11.33 11.28
C GLU A 221 7.53 9.96 11.92
N ASP A 222 6.45 9.27 11.53
CA ASP A 222 6.17 7.87 11.86
C ASP A 222 6.94 6.95 10.89
N GLU A 223 6.77 5.63 11.01
CA GLU A 223 7.37 4.65 10.10
C GLU A 223 6.39 3.64 9.51
N MET A 224 6.81 3.01 8.41
CA MET A 224 6.08 1.93 7.75
C MET A 224 6.99 0.77 7.32
N CYS A 225 6.41 -0.42 7.25
CA CYS A 225 6.98 -1.59 6.59
C CYS A 225 5.98 -2.10 5.55
N ARG A 226 6.07 -1.63 4.31
CA ARG A 226 5.23 -2.11 3.22
C ARG A 226 6.08 -2.61 2.06
N HIS A 227 5.71 -3.78 1.56
CA HIS A 227 6.28 -4.34 0.35
C HIS A 227 5.14 -4.84 -0.52
N VAL A 228 4.72 -4.01 -1.47
CA VAL A 228 3.50 -4.22 -2.24
C VAL A 228 3.83 -4.96 -3.53
N MET A 229 3.19 -6.10 -3.74
CA MET A 229 3.35 -6.92 -4.94
C MET A 229 2.18 -6.66 -5.88
N LYS A 230 2.45 -6.31 -7.14
CA LYS A 230 1.44 -6.31 -8.19
C LYS A 230 1.42 -7.67 -8.87
N TYR A 231 0.23 -8.22 -9.08
CA TYR A 231 0.09 -9.58 -9.61
C TYR A 231 -1.16 -9.78 -10.47
N TYR A 232 -1.20 -10.89 -11.20
CA TYR A 232 -2.39 -11.40 -11.87
C TYR A 232 -2.42 -12.94 -11.85
N PRO A 233 -3.58 -13.60 -12.03
CA PRO A 233 -4.91 -13.01 -12.00
C PRO A 233 -5.25 -12.52 -10.58
N ARG A 234 -6.05 -11.45 -10.49
CA ARG A 234 -6.58 -10.92 -9.24
C ARG A 234 -7.32 -11.99 -8.46
N VAL A 235 -7.14 -11.99 -7.14
CA VAL A 235 -7.83 -12.91 -6.22
C VAL A 235 -8.74 -12.08 -5.32
N ASN A 236 -10.01 -12.47 -5.23
CA ASN A 236 -10.99 -11.77 -4.40
C ASN A 236 -10.59 -11.77 -2.93
N ASN A 237 -10.73 -10.61 -2.28
CA ASN A 237 -10.41 -10.40 -0.86
C ASN A 237 -8.95 -10.69 -0.48
N MET A 238 -8.03 -10.65 -1.45
CA MET A 238 -6.59 -10.73 -1.21
C MET A 238 -5.96 -9.37 -1.48
N TYR A 239 -5.83 -8.56 -0.43
CA TYR A 239 -5.27 -7.20 -0.52
C TYR A 239 -4.06 -7.02 0.38
N ASN A 240 -4.10 -7.66 1.54
CA ASN A 240 -3.12 -7.48 2.60
C ASN A 240 -2.78 -8.84 3.21
N CYS A 241 -1.49 -9.11 3.36
CA CYS A 241 -0.98 -10.17 4.20
C CYS A 241 0.09 -9.58 5.12
N VAL A 242 -0.40 -8.88 6.14
CA VAL A 242 0.39 -8.04 7.03
C VAL A 242 0.27 -8.53 8.47
N MET A 243 1.33 -8.33 9.24
CA MET A 243 1.34 -8.67 10.66
C MET A 243 0.99 -7.48 11.56
N MET A 244 0.39 -7.79 12.69
CA MET A 244 0.17 -6.87 13.81
C MET A 244 0.39 -7.64 15.12
N ASN A 245 1.03 -7.01 16.10
CA ASN A 245 1.24 -7.63 17.40
C ASN A 245 -0.09 -7.86 18.14
N SER A 246 -0.15 -8.94 18.92
CA SER A 246 -1.32 -9.23 19.75
C SER A 246 -1.55 -8.11 20.78
N PRO A 247 -2.80 -7.84 21.20
CA PRO A 247 -3.08 -6.78 22.16
C PRO A 247 -2.33 -6.97 23.48
N GLN A 248 -2.12 -8.23 23.87
CA GLN A 248 -1.46 -8.60 25.12
C GLN A 248 0.03 -8.26 25.10
N ILE A 249 0.73 -8.54 24.00
CA ILE A 249 2.14 -8.20 23.83
C ILE A 249 2.31 -6.68 23.84
N TRP A 250 1.44 -5.97 23.12
CA TRP A 250 1.46 -4.51 23.07
C TRP A 250 1.23 -3.87 24.44
N ASN A 251 0.20 -4.29 25.17
CA ASN A 251 -0.10 -3.73 26.49
C ASN A 251 1.02 -4.01 27.50
N SER A 252 1.71 -5.15 27.38
CA SER A 252 2.91 -5.44 28.18
C SER A 252 4.04 -4.45 27.90
N MET A 253 4.31 -4.14 26.62
CA MET A 253 5.32 -3.14 26.23
C MET A 253 4.94 -1.73 26.72
N MET A 254 3.69 -1.30 26.50
CA MET A 254 3.26 0.05 26.85
C MET A 254 3.06 0.28 28.36
N ASN A 255 2.77 -0.74 29.16
CA ASN A 255 2.75 -0.60 30.62
C ASN A 255 4.12 -0.29 31.23
N THR A 256 5.21 -0.39 30.45
CA THR A 256 6.56 0.05 30.88
C THR A 256 6.90 1.49 30.47
N SER A 257 6.05 2.16 29.69
CA SER A 257 6.28 3.52 29.19
C SER A 257 4.97 4.31 29.10
N SER A 258 4.80 5.25 30.03
CA SER A 258 3.63 6.10 30.20
C SER A 258 3.17 6.79 28.91
N SER A 259 1.90 6.58 28.56
CA SER A 259 0.99 7.46 27.78
C SER A 259 1.48 8.09 26.47
N VAL A 260 0.97 7.59 25.33
CA VAL A 260 0.94 8.31 24.05
C VAL A 260 -0.51 8.35 23.55
N TYR A 261 -1.12 9.54 23.55
CA TYR A 261 -2.38 9.82 22.86
C TYR A 261 -2.07 10.38 21.46
N LEU A 262 -2.77 9.87 20.43
CA LEU A 262 -2.58 10.21 19.01
C LEU A 262 -3.78 10.98 18.46
N HIS A 263 -3.54 12.04 17.69
CA HIS A 263 -4.48 12.71 16.77
C HIS A 263 -3.70 13.07 15.49
N GLN A 264 -4.20 12.81 14.28
CA GLN A 264 -3.59 13.07 12.94
C GLN A 264 -4.40 14.11 12.10
N LYS A 265 -3.82 14.63 10.98
CA LYS A 265 -4.39 15.62 10.01
C LYS A 265 -3.85 15.38 8.58
N PHE A 266 -4.69 15.25 7.53
CA PHE A 266 -4.36 15.14 6.07
C PHE A 266 -5.57 15.52 5.18
N ILE A 267 -5.50 15.81 3.84
CA ILE A 267 -6.61 16.20 2.90
C ILE A 267 -6.86 15.16 1.76
N LEU A 268 -8.13 14.90 1.37
CA LEU A 268 -8.61 13.91 0.37
C LEU A 268 -9.58 14.50 -0.64
N SER A 269 -9.59 13.96 -1.85
CA SER A 269 -10.64 14.18 -2.88
C SER A 269 -11.15 12.84 -3.46
N LEU A 270 -12.45 12.73 -3.74
CA LEU A 270 -13.09 11.54 -4.33
C LEU A 270 -13.32 11.73 -5.84
N ILE A 271 -13.19 10.65 -6.63
CA ILE A 271 -13.46 10.64 -8.08
C ILE A 271 -14.61 9.66 -8.36
N ASP A 272 -15.61 10.14 -9.09
CA ASP A 272 -16.71 9.34 -9.64
C ASP A 272 -16.37 8.87 -11.08
N VAL A 273 -16.71 7.63 -11.44
CA VAL A 273 -16.43 7.04 -12.76
C VAL A 273 -17.75 6.68 -13.45
N TYR A 274 -18.36 7.66 -14.11
CA TYR A 274 -19.44 7.42 -15.06
C TYR A 274 -18.89 7.23 -16.48
N LEU A 275 -19.00 6.01 -17.01
CA LEU A 275 -18.73 5.71 -18.42
C LEU A 275 -20.01 5.90 -19.24
N ASP A 276 -20.47 7.15 -19.40
CA ASP A 276 -21.43 7.49 -20.45
C ASP A 276 -21.06 8.82 -21.12
N HIS A 277 -20.89 8.75 -22.44
CA HIS A 277 -20.54 9.83 -23.38
C HIS A 277 -19.13 10.46 -23.29
N LEU A 278 -18.09 9.69 -23.67
CA LEU A 278 -16.84 10.28 -24.18
C LEU A 278 -16.96 10.55 -25.68
N SER A 279 -17.04 11.83 -26.02
CA SER A 279 -16.86 12.32 -27.39
C SER A 279 -15.41 12.08 -27.84
N MET A 280 -15.28 11.51 -29.03
CA MET A 280 -14.00 11.18 -29.64
C MET A 280 -13.21 12.47 -29.96
N ILE A 281 -12.00 12.60 -29.40
CA ILE A 281 -10.97 13.45 -29.98
C ILE A 281 -10.19 12.56 -30.95
N PRO A 282 -10.31 12.75 -32.28
CA PRO A 282 -9.54 11.99 -33.25
C PRO A 282 -8.08 12.44 -33.23
N TYR A 283 -7.17 11.47 -33.33
CA TYR A 283 -5.80 11.70 -33.81
C TYR A 283 -5.81 11.88 -35.32
#